data_AF-M9LQ21-F1
#
_entry.id   AF-M9LQ21-F1
#
_cell.length_a   1.000
_cell.length_b   1.000
_cell.length_c   1.000
_cell.angle_alpha   90.00
_cell.angle_beta   90.00
_cell.angle_gamma   90.00
#
_symmetry.space_group_name_H-M   'P 1'
#
loop_
_entity.id
_entity.type
_entity.pdbx_description
1 polymer ?
#
loop_
_entity_poly.entity_id
_entity_poly.type
_entity_poly.pdbx_seq_one_letter_code
_entity_poly.pdbx_strand_id
1 'polypeptide(L)'
;MSAPYKPTPAEASSSGASSYLSNSSPRSGTGGAQADPSQPRDFVQVMSHKTPSKYTDPCAHAAKLSMKCLDDNAYDRSKCADAFNQYRECKKAWINQRRTDRLNNRPGAFD
;
A
#
# COMPACT_ATOMS: atom_id res chain seq x y z
N MET A 1 -4.64 56.53 21.81
CA MET A 1 -3.41 57.00 21.15
C MET A 1 -2.50 55.79 20.95
N SER A 2 -2.51 55.19 19.77
CA SER A 2 -1.59 54.12 19.38
C SER A 2 -1.18 54.39 17.94
N ALA A 3 0.10 54.70 17.72
CA ALA A 3 0.62 54.96 16.38
C ALA A 3 0.79 53.62 15.63
N PRO A 4 0.44 53.54 14.33
CA PRO A 4 0.67 52.34 13.54
C PRO A 4 2.17 52.20 13.20
N TYR A 5 2.68 50.99 13.37
CA TYR A 5 4.05 50.60 13.04
C TYR A 5 4.28 50.69 11.52
N LYS A 6 5.33 51.40 11.08
CA LYS A 6 5.79 51.47 9.70
C LYS A 6 7.08 50.64 9.55
N PRO A 7 7.07 49.54 8.78
CA PRO A 7 8.28 48.77 8.52
C PRO A 7 9.22 49.50 7.53
N THR A 8 10.52 49.37 7.75
CA THR A 8 11.60 50.00 6.97
C THR A 8 11.99 49.15 5.74
N PRO A 9 12.62 49.74 4.70
CA PRO A 9 12.85 49.07 3.42
C PRO A 9 13.97 48.01 3.41
N ALA A 10 14.60 47.72 4.56
CA ALA A 10 15.74 46.80 4.63
C ALA A 10 15.33 45.32 4.84
N GLU A 11 14.06 45.03 5.11
CA GLU A 11 13.56 43.65 5.32
C GLU A 11 12.99 43.03 4.02
N ALA A 12 13.38 43.57 2.86
CA ALA A 12 13.02 43.09 1.55
C ALA A 12 14.24 42.48 0.84
N SER A 13 14.80 41.37 1.35
CA SER A 13 15.58 40.38 0.59
C SER A 13 16.24 39.36 1.51
N SER A 14 15.58 38.24 1.75
CA SER A 14 16.25 36.96 1.97
C SER A 14 15.29 35.83 1.59
N SER A 15 15.24 35.64 0.27
CA SER A 15 15.24 34.35 -0.42
C SER A 15 15.14 33.11 0.47
N GLY A 16 14.04 32.39 0.34
CA GLY A 16 13.87 31.06 0.91
C GLY A 16 12.45 30.54 0.70
N ALA A 17 11.98 30.51 -0.55
CA ALA A 17 10.78 29.75 -0.90
C ALA A 17 11.04 28.26 -0.63
N SER A 18 10.85 27.83 0.61
CA SER A 18 10.85 26.41 0.97
C SER A 18 9.61 25.78 0.37
N SER A 19 9.83 25.15 -0.78
CA SER A 19 8.94 24.27 -1.49
C SER A 19 8.69 22.98 -0.69
N TYR A 20 7.95 23.07 0.42
CA TYR A 20 7.28 21.91 1.00
C TYR A 20 5.91 21.71 0.36
N LEU A 21 5.88 21.70 -0.97
CA LEU A 21 4.78 21.11 -1.72
C LEU A 21 5.35 20.15 -2.76
N SER A 22 5.18 18.87 -2.44
CA SER A 22 4.86 17.82 -3.41
C SER A 22 5.97 17.41 -4.39
N ASN A 23 7.07 16.87 -3.86
CA ASN A 23 7.82 15.85 -4.59
C ASN A 23 7.34 14.44 -4.19
N SER A 24 6.08 14.15 -4.45
CA SER A 24 5.66 12.76 -4.66
C SER A 24 5.98 12.41 -6.11
N SER A 25 7.26 12.17 -6.39
CA SER A 25 7.67 11.57 -7.66
C SER A 25 6.87 10.27 -7.82
N PRO A 26 6.15 10.06 -8.93
CA PRO A 26 5.84 8.70 -9.32
C PRO A 26 7.20 8.11 -9.69
N ARG A 27 7.74 7.21 -8.86
CA ARG A 27 8.84 6.36 -9.31
C ARG A 27 8.24 5.43 -10.38
N SER A 28 8.08 5.98 -11.58
CA SER A 28 7.97 5.25 -12.82
C SER A 28 9.35 4.66 -13.08
N GLY A 29 9.66 3.59 -12.35
CA GLY A 29 10.71 2.66 -12.73
C GLY A 29 10.14 1.78 -13.83
N THR A 30 10.33 2.20 -15.08
CA THR A 30 10.21 1.29 -16.24
C THR A 30 11.26 0.20 -16.09
N GLY A 31 10.82 -1.01 -15.76
CA GLY A 31 11.70 -2.16 -15.57
C GLY A 31 10.98 -3.45 -15.22
N GLY A 32 10.07 -3.88 -16.10
CA GLY A 32 9.45 -5.21 -16.05
C GLY A 32 8.02 -5.21 -15.53
N ALA A 33 7.10 -5.69 -16.35
CA ALA A 33 5.78 -6.11 -15.94
C ALA A 33 5.90 -7.26 -14.91
N GLN A 34 6.16 -6.92 -13.66
CA GLN A 34 5.97 -7.83 -12.54
C GLN A 34 4.73 -7.33 -11.80
N ALA A 35 3.65 -8.11 -11.89
CA ALA A 35 2.41 -7.86 -11.18
C ALA A 35 2.74 -7.55 -9.72
N ASP A 36 2.36 -6.35 -9.25
CA ASP A 36 2.69 -5.86 -7.92
C ASP A 36 2.22 -6.89 -6.87
N PRO A 37 3.15 -7.61 -6.22
CA PRO A 37 2.82 -8.72 -5.32
C PRO A 37 2.19 -8.27 -4.00
N SER A 38 2.00 -6.96 -3.83
CA SER A 38 1.30 -6.37 -2.70
C SER A 38 -0.22 -6.31 -2.89
N GLN A 39 -0.74 -6.46 -4.12
CA GLN A 39 -2.18 -6.35 -4.37
C GLN A 39 -2.92 -7.67 -4.13
N PRO A 40 -3.83 -7.74 -3.13
CA PRO A 40 -4.68 -8.90 -2.95
C PRO A 40 -5.56 -9.12 -4.19
N ARG A 41 -5.84 -10.38 -4.52
CA ARG A 41 -6.87 -10.71 -5.53
C ARG A 41 -8.22 -10.19 -5.03
N ASP A 42 -9.11 -9.82 -5.96
CA ASP A 42 -10.40 -9.25 -5.61
C ASP A 42 -11.25 -10.18 -4.74
N PHE A 43 -11.89 -9.61 -3.71
CA PHE A 43 -12.68 -10.36 -2.73
C PHE A 43 -13.74 -11.26 -3.33
N VAL A 44 -14.52 -10.69 -4.25
CA VAL A 44 -15.60 -11.39 -4.93
C VAL A 44 -15.06 -12.53 -5.78
N GLN A 45 -14.00 -12.32 -6.57
CA GLN A 45 -13.43 -13.41 -7.40
C GLN A 45 -12.92 -14.59 -6.58
N VAL A 46 -12.30 -14.32 -5.43
CA VAL A 46 -11.74 -15.39 -4.61
C VAL A 46 -12.84 -16.13 -3.84
N MET A 47 -13.89 -15.42 -3.38
CA MET A 47 -14.95 -16.01 -2.54
C MET A 47 -16.12 -16.58 -3.35
N SER A 48 -16.51 -16.01 -4.49
CA SER A 48 -17.64 -16.46 -5.31
C SER A 48 -17.48 -17.90 -5.83
N HIS A 49 -16.26 -18.42 -5.92
CA HIS A 49 -16.00 -19.80 -6.33
C HIS A 49 -15.82 -20.77 -5.15
N LYS A 50 -16.04 -20.33 -3.90
CA LYS A 50 -15.71 -21.11 -2.70
C LYS A 50 -16.87 -21.18 -1.74
N THR A 51 -16.99 -22.33 -1.08
CA THR A 51 -17.92 -22.53 0.02
C THR A 51 -17.46 -21.71 1.23
N PRO A 52 -18.37 -20.98 1.93
CA PRO A 52 -18.03 -20.06 3.02
C PRO A 52 -17.38 -20.69 4.27
N SER A 53 -17.20 -22.01 4.29
CA SER A 53 -16.55 -22.76 5.37
C SER A 53 -15.07 -23.10 5.15
N LYS A 54 -14.50 -22.88 3.95
CA LYS A 54 -13.10 -23.28 3.65
C LYS A 54 -12.12 -22.14 3.88
N TYR A 55 -11.00 -22.44 4.54
CA TYR A 55 -9.86 -21.53 4.66
C TYR A 55 -9.28 -21.27 3.28
N THR A 56 -9.31 -20.02 2.82
CA THR A 56 -8.66 -19.62 1.57
C THR A 56 -7.68 -18.50 1.86
N ASP A 57 -6.46 -18.64 1.34
CA ASP A 57 -5.48 -17.56 1.36
C ASP A 57 -5.71 -16.65 0.15
N PRO A 58 -6.27 -15.44 0.33
CA PRO A 58 -6.45 -14.48 -0.76
C PRO A 58 -5.10 -13.97 -1.30
N CYS A 59 -4.03 -14.20 -0.53
CA CYS A 59 -2.69 -13.77 -0.82
C CYS A 59 -1.76 -14.91 -1.26
N ALA A 60 -2.30 -15.96 -1.87
CA ALA A 60 -1.52 -17.12 -2.31
C ALA A 60 -0.36 -16.75 -3.26
N HIS A 61 -0.46 -15.65 -4.01
CA HIS A 61 0.63 -15.17 -4.87
C HIS A 61 1.80 -14.60 -4.06
N ALA A 62 1.55 -13.75 -3.07
CA ALA A 62 2.61 -13.20 -2.21
C ALA A 62 3.22 -14.28 -1.31
N ALA A 63 2.41 -15.26 -0.87
CA ALA A 63 2.92 -16.42 -0.13
C ALA A 63 3.89 -17.26 -0.99
N LYS A 64 3.57 -17.49 -2.27
CA LYS A 64 4.51 -18.16 -3.18
C LYS A 64 5.78 -17.34 -3.41
N LEU A 65 5.66 -16.01 -3.45
CA LEU A 65 6.80 -15.12 -3.63
C LEU A 65 7.73 -15.13 -2.40
N SER A 66 7.18 -15.10 -1.19
CA SER A 66 8.00 -15.20 0.03
C SER A 66 8.69 -16.56 0.15
N MET A 67 8.02 -17.65 -0.24
CA MET A 67 8.64 -18.97 -0.32
C MET A 67 9.76 -19.03 -1.37
N LYS A 68 9.54 -18.46 -2.56
CA LYS A 68 10.59 -18.37 -3.59
C LYS A 68 11.81 -17.59 -3.10
N CYS A 69 11.60 -16.47 -2.39
CA CYS A 69 12.70 -15.72 -1.82
C CYS A 69 13.51 -16.56 -0.82
N LEU A 70 12.84 -17.35 0.02
CA LEU A 70 13.53 -18.26 0.94
C LEU A 70 14.33 -19.32 0.19
N ASP A 71 13.75 -19.94 -0.86
CA ASP A 71 14.44 -20.94 -1.66
C ASP A 71 15.73 -20.37 -2.30
N ASP A 72 15.66 -19.14 -2.82
CA ASP A 72 16.80 -18.47 -3.46
C ASP A 72 17.86 -17.97 -2.46
N ASN A 73 17.49 -17.74 -1.19
CA ASN A 73 18.37 -17.16 -0.15
C ASN A 73 18.74 -18.15 0.96
N ALA A 74 18.68 -19.46 0.68
CA ALA A 74 18.99 -20.52 1.65
C ALA A 74 18.19 -20.40 2.96
N TYR A 75 16.90 -20.04 2.84
CA TYR A 75 15.95 -19.86 3.94
C TYR A 75 16.29 -18.73 4.93
N ASP A 76 17.14 -17.78 4.51
CA ASP A 76 17.44 -16.60 5.30
C ASP A 76 16.27 -15.60 5.27
N ARG A 77 15.52 -15.57 6.38
CA ARG A 77 14.35 -14.69 6.55
C ARG A 77 14.71 -13.21 6.55
N SER A 78 15.94 -12.86 6.92
CA SER A 78 16.36 -11.45 7.03
C SER A 78 16.39 -10.76 5.65
N LYS A 79 16.75 -11.51 4.61
CA LYS A 79 16.81 -11.04 3.22
C LYS A 79 15.44 -10.96 2.55
N CYS A 80 14.44 -11.64 3.10
CA CYS A 80 13.10 -11.76 2.53
C CYS A 80 12.04 -10.93 3.27
N ALA A 81 12.45 -9.99 4.12
CA ALA A 81 11.54 -9.16 4.92
C ALA A 81 10.48 -8.45 4.05
N ASP A 82 10.86 -7.95 2.88
CA ASP A 82 9.95 -7.26 1.97
C ASP A 82 8.85 -8.17 1.40
N ALA A 83 9.19 -9.41 1.04
CA ALA A 83 8.22 -10.40 0.58
C ALA A 83 7.21 -10.76 1.68
N PHE A 84 7.67 -10.85 2.94
CA PHE A 84 6.78 -11.05 4.08
C PHE A 84 5.91 -9.83 4.38
N ASN A 85 6.45 -8.62 4.22
CA ASN A 85 5.70 -7.38 4.36
C ASN A 85 4.59 -7.29 3.31
N GLN A 86 4.87 -7.65 2.06
CA GLN A 86 3.85 -7.73 1.01
C GLN A 86 2.72 -8.70 1.36
N TYR A 87 3.04 -9.90 1.87
CA TYR A 87 2.03 -10.84 2.35
C TYR A 87 1.16 -10.27 3.50
N ARG A 88 1.78 -9.57 4.45
CA ARG A 88 1.07 -8.92 5.56
C ARG A 88 0.15 -7.80 5.09
N GLU A 89 0.63 -6.93 4.21
CA GLU A 89 -0.15 -5.82 3.66
C GLU A 89 -1.32 -6.33 2.81
N CYS A 90 -1.09 -7.34 1.98
CA CYS A 90 -2.13 -8.01 1.22
C CYS A 90 -3.23 -8.61 2.12
N LYS A 91 -2.86 -9.29 3.21
CA LYS A 91 -3.83 -9.80 4.19
C LYS A 91 -4.60 -8.68 4.90
N LYS A 92 -3.93 -7.58 5.22
CA LYS A 92 -4.53 -6.39 5.86
C LYS A 92 -5.51 -5.70 4.91
N ALA A 93 -5.12 -5.47 3.67
CA ALA A 93 -5.96 -4.92 2.61
C ALA A 93 -7.20 -5.79 2.38
N TRP A 94 -7.04 -7.12 2.37
CA TRP A 94 -8.16 -8.05 2.25
C TRP A 94 -9.18 -7.94 3.41
N ILE A 95 -8.70 -7.91 4.66
CA ILE A 95 -9.58 -7.77 5.83
C ILE A 95 -10.31 -6.42 5.78
N ASN A 96 -9.60 -5.37 5.38
CA ASN A 96 -10.18 -4.04 5.21
C ASN A 96 -11.23 -4.02 4.10
N GLN A 97 -10.95 -4.59 2.93
CA GLN A 97 -11.91 -4.73 1.83
C GLN A 97 -13.17 -5.46 2.31
N ARG A 98 -13.02 -6.60 3.01
CA ARG A 98 -14.15 -7.34 3.57
C ARG A 98 -14.95 -6.51 4.59
N ARG A 99 -14.28 -5.71 5.43
CA ARG A 99 -14.96 -4.83 6.40
C ARG A 99 -15.72 -3.72 5.67
N THR A 100 -15.11 -3.10 4.68
CA THR A 100 -15.73 -2.05 3.86
C THR A 100 -16.90 -2.59 3.03
N ASP A 101 -16.76 -3.78 2.44
CA ASP A 101 -17.82 -4.43 1.67
C ASP A 101 -19.06 -4.74 2.54
N ARG A 102 -18.87 -5.05 3.84
CA ARG A 102 -19.97 -5.18 4.82
C ARG A 102 -20.66 -3.84 5.08
N LEU A 103 -19.88 -2.78 5.30
CA LEU A 103 -20.42 -1.45 5.59
C LEU A 103 -21.18 -0.88 4.39
N ASN A 104 -20.69 -1.16 3.19
CA ASN A 104 -21.23 -0.62 1.93
C ASN A 104 -22.31 -1.53 1.31
N ASN A 105 -22.70 -2.63 1.95
CA ASN A 105 -23.63 -3.64 1.42
C ASN A 105 -23.31 -4.04 -0.04
N ARG A 106 -22.04 -4.36 -0.33
CA ARG A 106 -21.62 -4.71 -1.69
C ARG A 106 -22.30 -6.03 -2.12
N PRO A 107 -23.06 -6.04 -3.23
CA PRO A 107 -23.70 -7.26 -3.71
C PRO A 107 -22.66 -8.31 -4.11
N GLY A 108 -22.88 -9.58 -3.75
CA GLY A 108 -21.98 -10.71 -4.05
C GLY A 108 -20.76 -10.87 -3.14
N ALA A 109 -20.59 -10.01 -2.12
CA ALA A 109 -19.53 -10.19 -1.11
C ALA A 109 -19.96 -11.12 0.05
N PHE A 110 -21.26 -11.37 0.22
CA PHE A 110 -21.81 -12.18 1.32
C PHE A 110 -22.92 -13.16 0.90
N ASP A 111 -23.19 -13.29 -0.41
CA ASP A 111 -23.98 -14.40 -0.98
C ASP A 111 -23.13 -15.68 -0.99
#